data_AF-A0A0X8GQN2-F1
#
_entry.id   AF-A0A0X8GQN2-F1
#
_cell.length_a   1.000
_cell.length_b   1.000
_cell.length_c   1.000
_cell.angle_alpha   90.00
_cell.angle_beta   90.00
_cell.angle_gamma   90.00
#
_symmetry.space_group_name_H-M   'P 1'
#
loop_
_entity.id
_entity.type
_entity.pdbx_description
1 polymer ?
#
loop_
_entity_poly.entity_id
_entity_poly.type
_entity_poly.pdbx_seq_one_letter_code
_entity_poly.pdbx_strand_id
1 'polypeptide(L)'
;MNLISTRKPTGKDIVDLLLLCAPKDCLDELEITKENHRDAAIDFDSLGTFHFAEMFALSLFYASKSAVNKKKSYPLIQSLQISPDALFLLAEVIRSEEFDEVRALYKEIQNNINAKGGLKKAKNSPVASAKKFVNSCWDDWIKQPSMFKSKAEFARCMIDKFPEILTSQKVIEDWCRQWGKKAKLQP
;
A
#
# COMPACT_ATOMS: atom_id res chain seq x y z
N MET A 1 -35.33 -15.17 -31.53
CA MET A 1 -34.76 -14.24 -30.53
C MET A 1 -35.69 -14.22 -29.34
N ASN A 2 -35.26 -14.71 -28.18
CA ASN A 2 -36.02 -14.50 -26.94
C ASN A 2 -35.78 -13.06 -26.50
N LEU A 3 -36.82 -12.22 -26.53
CA LEU A 3 -36.76 -10.89 -25.93
C LEU A 3 -36.63 -11.08 -24.42
N ILE A 4 -35.51 -10.66 -23.84
CA ILE A 4 -35.36 -10.66 -22.39
C ILE A 4 -36.29 -9.57 -21.86
N SER A 5 -37.26 -9.96 -21.02
CA SER A 5 -38.10 -9.00 -20.31
C SER A 5 -37.24 -8.19 -19.35
N THR A 6 -37.35 -6.87 -19.41
CA THR A 6 -36.61 -5.96 -18.52
C THR A 6 -37.52 -5.45 -17.41
N ARG A 7 -36.94 -5.18 -16.23
CA ARG A 7 -37.64 -4.62 -15.07
C ARG A 7 -36.80 -3.55 -14.38
N LYS A 8 -37.43 -2.70 -13.57
CA LYS A 8 -36.69 -1.75 -12.74
C LYS A 8 -35.86 -2.49 -11.66
N PRO A 9 -34.65 -1.98 -11.34
CA PRO A 9 -33.92 -2.44 -10.17
C PRO A 9 -34.68 -2.14 -8.88
N THR A 10 -34.44 -2.95 -7.87
CA THR A 10 -34.96 -2.84 -6.49
C THR A 10 -33.79 -2.74 -5.52
N GLY A 11 -34.06 -2.33 -4.29
CA GLY A 11 -33.08 -2.34 -3.21
C GLY A 11 -32.46 -3.72 -2.99
N LYS A 12 -33.25 -4.79 -3.20
CA LYS A 12 -32.73 -6.17 -3.18
C LYS A 12 -31.65 -6.40 -4.24
N ASP A 13 -31.81 -5.87 -5.45
CA ASP A 13 -30.79 -6.03 -6.51
C ASP A 13 -29.50 -5.31 -6.14
N ILE A 14 -29.61 -4.11 -5.54
CA ILE A 14 -28.46 -3.33 -5.07
C ILE A 14 -27.72 -4.14 -4.00
N VAL A 15 -28.42 -4.61 -2.96
CA VAL A 15 -27.80 -5.37 -1.87
C VAL A 15 -27.16 -6.67 -2.37
N ASP A 16 -27.86 -7.41 -3.23
CA ASP A 16 -27.33 -8.66 -3.79
C ASP A 16 -26.06 -8.41 -4.60
N LEU A 17 -26.02 -7.35 -5.41
CA LEU A 17 -24.82 -6.97 -6.18
C LEU A 17 -23.67 -6.55 -5.27
N LEU A 18 -23.94 -5.75 -4.24
CA LEU A 18 -22.93 -5.31 -3.28
C LEU A 18 -22.36 -6.50 -2.51
N LEU A 19 -23.19 -7.35 -1.91
CA LEU A 19 -22.73 -8.56 -1.20
C LEU A 19 -21.94 -9.52 -2.10
N LEU A 20 -22.23 -9.53 -3.40
CA LEU A 20 -21.56 -10.40 -4.36
C LEU A 20 -20.20 -9.85 -4.83
N CYS A 21 -20.05 -8.52 -4.93
CA CYS A 21 -18.95 -7.90 -5.69
C CYS A 21 -18.18 -6.81 -4.93
N ALA A 22 -18.79 -6.16 -3.95
CA ALA A 22 -18.16 -5.07 -3.20
C ALA A 22 -17.10 -5.62 -2.22
N PRO A 23 -16.02 -4.86 -1.97
CA PRO A 23 -15.05 -5.19 -0.96
C PRO A 23 -15.65 -5.01 0.45
N LYS A 24 -15.05 -5.67 1.44
CA LYS A 24 -15.60 -5.74 2.80
C LYS A 24 -15.72 -4.37 3.46
N ASP A 25 -14.72 -3.51 3.30
CA ASP A 25 -14.72 -2.14 3.82
C ASP A 25 -15.91 -1.31 3.32
N CYS A 26 -16.26 -1.42 2.04
CA CYS A 26 -17.47 -0.79 1.50
C CYS A 26 -18.75 -1.35 2.14
N LEU A 27 -18.83 -2.67 2.35
CA LEU A 27 -19.97 -3.29 3.02
C LEU A 27 -20.09 -2.84 4.49
N ASP A 28 -18.95 -2.72 5.18
CA ASP A 28 -18.90 -2.26 6.57
C ASP A 28 -19.36 -0.79 6.67
N GLU A 29 -18.96 0.08 5.73
CA GLU A 29 -19.38 1.50 5.69
C GLU A 29 -20.88 1.68 5.38
N LEU A 30 -21.43 0.80 4.55
CA LEU A 30 -22.87 0.79 4.24
C LEU A 30 -23.70 0.00 5.27
N GLU A 31 -23.05 -0.56 6.29
CA GLU A 31 -23.66 -1.43 7.30
C GLU A 31 -24.43 -2.63 6.68
N ILE A 32 -23.94 -3.18 5.56
CA ILE A 32 -24.57 -4.32 4.87
C ILE A 32 -23.88 -5.62 5.24
N THR A 33 -24.64 -6.58 5.75
CA THR A 33 -24.19 -7.93 6.02
C THR A 33 -25.13 -8.98 5.41
N LYS A 34 -24.74 -10.26 5.47
CA LYS A 34 -25.63 -11.35 5.04
C LYS A 34 -26.83 -11.51 5.96
N GLU A 35 -26.71 -11.08 7.20
CA GLU A 35 -27.73 -11.23 8.24
C GLU A 35 -28.82 -10.15 8.09
N ASN A 36 -28.46 -8.92 7.71
CA ASN A 36 -29.40 -7.79 7.61
C ASN A 36 -29.78 -7.42 6.15
N HIS A 37 -29.36 -8.19 5.14
CA HIS A 37 -29.57 -7.87 3.72
C HIS A 37 -31.02 -7.54 3.32
N ARG A 38 -32.02 -8.09 4.04
CA ARG A 38 -33.44 -7.80 3.80
C ARG A 38 -33.82 -6.41 4.27
N ASP A 39 -33.35 -6.03 5.44
CA ASP A 39 -33.64 -4.71 6.02
C ASP A 39 -32.95 -3.63 5.18
N ALA A 40 -31.68 -3.85 4.82
CA ALA A 40 -30.94 -2.97 3.92
C ALA A 40 -31.63 -2.81 2.54
N ALA A 41 -32.24 -3.88 2.01
CA ALA A 41 -32.98 -3.80 0.76
C ALA A 41 -34.22 -2.91 0.89
N ILE A 42 -34.94 -2.99 2.01
CA ILE A 42 -36.11 -2.15 2.29
C ILE A 42 -35.69 -0.68 2.43
N ASP A 43 -34.58 -0.43 3.13
CA ASP A 43 -34.03 0.91 3.30
C ASP A 43 -33.67 1.52 1.93
N PHE A 44 -33.04 0.75 1.06
CA PHE A 44 -32.74 1.18 -0.31
C PHE A 44 -33.98 1.42 -1.16
N ASP A 45 -35.00 0.58 -1.09
CA ASP A 45 -36.29 0.83 -1.77
C ASP A 45 -36.99 2.09 -1.26
N SER A 46 -36.67 2.52 -0.04
CA SER A 46 -37.22 3.73 0.59
C SER A 46 -36.43 5.00 0.26
N LEU A 47 -35.29 4.88 -0.43
CA LEU A 47 -34.50 6.03 -0.85
C LEU A 47 -35.22 6.89 -1.89
N GLY A 48 -34.94 8.18 -1.87
CA GLY A 48 -35.29 9.06 -2.99
C GLY A 48 -34.62 8.62 -4.29
N THR A 49 -35.22 8.94 -5.44
CA THR A 49 -34.78 8.48 -6.77
C THR A 49 -33.29 8.73 -7.04
N PHE A 50 -32.76 9.88 -6.60
CA PHE A 50 -31.35 10.22 -6.76
C PHE A 50 -30.43 9.29 -5.97
N HIS A 51 -30.61 9.17 -4.65
CA HIS A 51 -29.80 8.29 -3.80
C HIS A 51 -29.94 6.82 -4.19
N PHE A 52 -31.12 6.40 -4.65
CA PHE A 52 -31.29 5.06 -5.22
C PHE A 52 -30.38 4.86 -6.44
N ALA A 53 -30.33 5.83 -7.36
CA ALA A 53 -29.49 5.76 -8.55
C ALA A 53 -28.00 5.78 -8.19
N GLU A 54 -27.58 6.51 -7.15
CA GLU A 54 -26.20 6.51 -6.62
C GLU A 54 -25.82 5.12 -6.11
N MET A 55 -26.65 4.53 -5.26
CA MET A 55 -26.40 3.19 -4.71
C MET A 55 -26.41 2.12 -5.81
N PHE A 56 -27.31 2.24 -6.78
CA PHE A 56 -27.33 1.32 -7.92
C PHE A 56 -26.07 1.48 -8.79
N ALA A 57 -25.64 2.71 -9.08
CA ALA A 57 -24.41 2.98 -9.82
C ALA A 57 -23.17 2.41 -9.10
N LEU A 58 -23.08 2.57 -7.78
CA LEU A 58 -22.01 1.97 -6.97
C LEU A 58 -22.01 0.44 -7.06
N SER A 59 -23.18 -0.19 -7.00
CA SER A 59 -23.31 -1.65 -7.16
C SER A 59 -22.84 -2.12 -8.55
N LEU A 60 -23.17 -1.37 -9.62
CA LEU A 60 -22.71 -1.64 -10.98
C LEU A 60 -21.20 -1.43 -11.13
N PHE A 61 -20.62 -0.42 -10.47
CA PHE A 61 -19.18 -0.20 -10.44
C PHE A 61 -18.45 -1.44 -9.92
N TYR A 62 -18.81 -1.95 -8.75
CA TYR A 62 -18.16 -3.14 -8.19
C TYR A 62 -18.43 -4.41 -9.01
N ALA A 63 -19.64 -4.55 -9.55
CA ALA A 63 -19.97 -5.63 -10.48
C ALA A 63 -19.06 -5.61 -11.73
N SER A 64 -18.62 -4.43 -12.16
CA SER A 64 -17.76 -4.23 -13.33
C SER A 64 -16.25 -4.28 -13.03
N LYS A 65 -15.83 -4.21 -11.76
CA LYS A 65 -14.42 -4.05 -11.34
C LYS A 65 -13.50 -5.21 -11.75
N SER A 66 -14.04 -6.41 -11.98
CA SER A 66 -13.24 -7.54 -12.47
C SER A 66 -14.03 -8.46 -13.42
N ALA A 67 -13.32 -9.25 -14.24
CA ALA A 67 -13.94 -10.24 -15.12
C ALA A 67 -14.74 -11.31 -14.32
N VAL A 68 -14.26 -11.65 -13.13
CA VAL A 68 -14.93 -12.59 -12.23
C VAL A 68 -16.23 -12.00 -11.71
N ASN A 69 -16.22 -10.74 -11.26
CA ASN A 69 -17.43 -10.05 -10.79
C ASN A 69 -18.45 -9.93 -11.91
N LYS A 70 -18.04 -9.50 -13.11
CA LYS A 70 -18.91 -9.39 -14.28
C LYS A 70 -19.62 -10.72 -14.57
N LYS A 71 -18.89 -11.84 -14.56
CA LYS A 71 -19.46 -13.16 -14.82
C LYS A 71 -20.48 -13.56 -13.75
N LYS A 72 -20.20 -13.27 -12.47
CA LYS A 72 -21.09 -13.63 -11.35
C LYS A 72 -22.35 -12.76 -11.31
N SER A 73 -22.23 -11.47 -11.60
CA SER A 73 -23.33 -10.50 -11.53
C SER A 73 -24.20 -10.47 -12.79
N TYR A 74 -23.69 -10.95 -13.94
CA TYR A 74 -24.42 -10.95 -15.21
C TYR A 74 -25.87 -11.49 -15.11
N PRO A 75 -26.14 -12.63 -14.44
CA PRO A 75 -27.50 -13.14 -14.32
C PRO A 75 -28.46 -12.21 -13.57
N LEU A 76 -27.93 -11.40 -12.63
CA LEU A 76 -28.70 -10.42 -11.86
C LEU A 76 -28.96 -9.16 -12.67
N ILE A 77 -28.01 -8.73 -13.50
CA ILE A 77 -28.07 -7.46 -14.24
C ILE A 77 -28.82 -7.56 -15.56
N GLN A 78 -28.76 -8.71 -16.26
CA GLN A 78 -29.24 -8.85 -17.65
C GLN A 78 -30.73 -8.52 -17.86
N SER A 79 -31.55 -8.51 -16.81
CA SER A 79 -32.97 -8.17 -16.85
C SER A 79 -33.27 -6.81 -16.20
N LEU A 80 -32.26 -6.06 -15.76
CA LEU A 80 -32.44 -4.76 -15.13
C LEU A 80 -32.43 -3.64 -16.15
N GLN A 81 -33.38 -2.72 -16.03
CA GLN A 81 -33.39 -1.45 -16.73
C GLN A 81 -32.38 -0.51 -16.07
N ILE A 82 -31.36 -0.08 -16.80
CA ILE A 82 -30.39 0.90 -16.33
C ILE A 82 -30.87 2.29 -16.75
N SER A 83 -31.16 3.16 -15.78
CA SER A 83 -31.57 4.54 -16.05
C SER A 83 -30.39 5.39 -16.54
N PRO A 84 -30.64 6.48 -17.28
CA PRO A 84 -29.60 7.44 -17.64
C PRO A 84 -28.85 8.00 -16.42
N ASP A 85 -29.56 8.31 -15.33
CA ASP A 85 -28.94 8.84 -14.10
C ASP A 85 -27.93 7.86 -13.51
N ALA A 86 -28.27 6.56 -13.44
CA ALA A 86 -27.35 5.54 -12.96
C ALA A 86 -26.10 5.41 -13.86
N LEU A 87 -26.22 5.62 -15.18
CA LEU A 87 -25.06 5.63 -16.08
C LEU A 87 -24.16 6.83 -15.85
N PHE A 88 -24.73 8.02 -15.65
CA PHE A 88 -23.94 9.23 -15.37
C PHE A 88 -23.23 9.14 -14.03
N LEU A 89 -23.93 8.68 -12.98
CA LEU A 89 -23.36 8.46 -11.66
C LEU A 89 -22.28 7.37 -11.70
N LEU A 90 -22.48 6.30 -12.47
CA LEU A 90 -21.44 5.28 -12.66
C LEU A 90 -20.17 5.87 -13.29
N ALA A 91 -20.32 6.73 -14.30
CA ALA A 91 -19.18 7.43 -14.91
C ALA A 91 -18.49 8.39 -13.93
N GLU A 92 -19.22 8.98 -12.98
CA GLU A 92 -18.65 9.79 -11.89
C GLU A 92 -17.86 8.94 -10.89
N VAL A 93 -18.42 7.81 -10.45
CA VAL A 93 -17.75 6.86 -9.54
C VAL A 93 -16.44 6.35 -10.16
N ILE A 94 -16.48 5.93 -11.44
CA ILE A 94 -15.28 5.46 -12.16
C ILE A 94 -14.21 6.54 -12.20
N ARG A 95 -14.57 7.77 -12.55
CA ARG A 95 -13.63 8.89 -12.59
C ARG A 95 -12.99 9.12 -11.21
N SER A 96 -13.80 9.14 -10.15
CA SER A 96 -13.29 9.37 -8.78
C SER A 96 -12.25 8.33 -8.37
N GLU A 97 -12.55 7.04 -8.59
CA GLU A 97 -11.65 5.93 -8.22
C GLU A 97 -10.34 5.96 -9.02
N GLU A 98 -10.39 6.19 -10.34
CA GLU A 98 -9.19 6.32 -11.17
C GLU A 98 -8.28 7.46 -10.69
N PHE A 99 -8.85 8.58 -10.25
CA PHE A 99 -8.08 9.70 -9.71
C PHE A 99 -7.39 9.38 -8.37
N ASP A 100 -7.98 8.52 -7.55
CA ASP A 100 -7.41 8.14 -6.25
C ASP A 100 -6.29 7.12 -6.40
N GLU A 101 -6.44 6.13 -7.29
CA GLU A 101 -5.37 5.18 -7.62
C GLU A 101 -4.16 5.90 -8.23
N VAL A 102 -4.39 6.84 -9.14
CA VAL A 102 -3.33 7.67 -9.74
C VAL A 102 -2.63 8.51 -8.66
N ARG A 103 -3.38 9.14 -7.74
CA ARG A 103 -2.79 9.90 -6.62
C ARG A 103 -1.95 9.03 -5.69
N ALA A 104 -2.41 7.81 -5.39
CA ALA A 104 -1.66 6.85 -4.58
C ALA A 104 -0.34 6.46 -5.27
N LEU A 105 -0.39 6.17 -6.58
CA LEU A 105 0.79 5.84 -7.38
C LEU A 105 1.79 7.00 -7.42
N TYR A 106 1.33 8.24 -7.61
CA TYR A 106 2.19 9.44 -7.57
C TYR A 106 2.91 9.57 -6.23
N LYS A 107 2.21 9.33 -5.11
CA LYS A 107 2.79 9.37 -3.77
C LYS A 107 3.87 8.28 -3.59
N GLU A 108 3.64 7.08 -4.09
CA GLU A 108 4.62 6.00 -4.05
C GLU A 108 5.87 6.33 -4.88
N ILE A 109 5.69 6.83 -6.10
CA ILE A 109 6.79 7.27 -6.97
C ILE A 109 7.62 8.35 -6.26
N GLN A 110 6.96 9.34 -5.66
CA GLN A 110 7.65 10.41 -4.94
C GLN A 110 8.45 9.88 -3.73
N ASN A 111 7.87 8.96 -2.96
CA ASN A 111 8.57 8.32 -1.85
C ASN A 111 9.80 7.54 -2.32
N ASN A 112 9.70 6.82 -3.44
CA ASN A 112 10.81 6.09 -4.03
C ASN A 112 11.92 7.01 -4.55
N ILE A 113 11.58 8.13 -5.19
CA ILE A 113 12.54 9.15 -5.61
C ILE A 113 13.25 9.73 -4.39
N ASN A 114 12.50 10.10 -3.34
CA ASN A 114 13.04 10.64 -2.10
C ASN A 114 13.97 9.63 -1.40
N ALA A 115 13.58 8.35 -1.34
CA ALA A 115 14.39 7.28 -0.77
C ALA A 115 15.69 7.08 -1.56
N LYS A 116 15.63 7.04 -2.90
CA LYS A 116 16.82 6.95 -3.76
C LYS A 116 17.72 8.18 -3.61
N GLY A 117 17.15 9.37 -3.49
CA GLY A 117 17.87 10.62 -3.22
C GLY A 117 18.56 10.61 -1.86
N GLY A 118 17.85 10.16 -0.82
CA GLY A 118 18.38 9.98 0.54
C GLY A 118 19.54 8.97 0.59
N LEU A 119 19.41 7.84 -0.11
CA LEU A 119 20.47 6.83 -0.21
C LEU A 119 21.72 7.35 -0.93
N LYS A 120 21.56 8.09 -2.03
CA LYS A 120 22.68 8.74 -2.74
C LYS A 120 23.38 9.76 -1.84
N LYS A 121 22.62 10.61 -1.12
CA LYS A 121 23.18 11.56 -0.15
C LYS A 121 23.91 10.85 0.99
N ALA A 122 23.32 9.79 1.55
CA ALA A 122 23.94 9.01 2.62
C ALA A 122 25.23 8.33 2.16
N LYS A 123 25.27 7.75 0.95
CA LYS A 123 26.45 7.12 0.36
C LYS A 123 27.62 8.10 0.15
N ASN A 124 27.30 9.35 -0.18
CA ASN A 124 28.29 10.41 -0.41
C ASN A 124 28.57 11.25 0.84
N SER A 125 28.02 10.88 2.00
CA SER A 125 28.25 11.62 3.24
C SER A 125 29.69 11.43 3.74
N PRO A 126 30.29 12.44 4.38
CA PRO A 126 31.62 12.31 5.00
C PRO A 126 31.69 11.13 5.98
N VAL A 127 30.60 10.85 6.70
CA VAL A 127 30.47 9.72 7.63
C VAL A 127 30.55 8.38 6.90
N ALA A 128 29.96 8.24 5.71
CA ALA A 128 30.04 7.00 4.93
C ALA A 128 31.47 6.73 4.43
N SER A 129 32.18 7.77 3.99
CA SER A 129 33.61 7.69 3.64
C SER A 129 34.46 7.31 4.84
N ALA A 130 34.24 7.94 6.00
CA ALA A 130 34.93 7.61 7.24
C ALA A 130 34.63 6.16 7.68
N LYS A 131 33.38 5.71 7.63
CA LYS A 131 33.00 4.32 7.94
C LYS A 131 33.70 3.30 7.04
N LYS A 132 33.84 3.59 5.73
CA LYS A 132 34.58 2.74 4.79
C LYS A 132 36.06 2.66 5.17
N PHE A 133 36.66 3.80 5.52
CA PHE A 133 38.05 3.84 6.00
C PHE A 133 38.23 3.03 7.29
N VAL A 134 37.35 3.24 8.28
CA VAL A 134 37.36 2.50 9.56
C VAL A 134 37.20 0.99 9.32
N ASN A 135 36.38 0.57 8.35
CA ASN A 135 36.24 -0.83 8.00
C ASN A 135 37.55 -1.44 7.46
N SER A 136 38.29 -0.70 6.62
CA SER A 136 39.62 -1.13 6.14
C SER A 136 40.60 -1.31 7.30
N CYS A 137 40.67 -0.33 8.22
CA CYS A 137 41.54 -0.44 9.41
C CYS A 137 41.11 -1.58 10.34
N TRP A 138 39.82 -1.85 10.42
CA TRP A 138 39.29 -2.99 11.16
C TRP A 138 39.76 -4.31 10.54
N ASP A 139 39.70 -4.46 9.21
CA ASP A 139 40.16 -5.67 8.53
C ASP A 139 41.67 -5.90 8.72
N ASP A 140 42.46 -4.83 8.69
CA ASP A 140 43.90 -4.89 8.97
C ASP A 140 44.17 -5.29 10.43
N TRP A 141 43.42 -4.72 11.38
CA TRP A 141 43.56 -5.07 12.79
C TRP A 141 43.15 -6.53 13.06
N ILE A 142 42.11 -7.06 12.40
CA ILE A 142 41.75 -8.47 12.55
C ILE A 142 42.87 -9.40 12.06
N LYS A 143 43.60 -9.00 11.02
CA LYS A 143 44.79 -9.74 10.55
C LYS A 143 46.00 -9.58 11.47
N GLN A 144 46.10 -8.43 12.16
CA GLN A 144 47.19 -8.11 13.08
C GLN A 144 46.65 -7.64 14.45
N PRO A 145 46.16 -8.56 15.31
CA PRO A 145 45.48 -8.19 16.55
C PRO A 145 46.32 -7.38 17.54
N SER A 146 47.65 -7.41 17.42
CA SER A 146 48.59 -6.64 18.25
C SER A 146 48.49 -5.12 18.06
N MET A 147 47.87 -4.63 16.98
CA MET A 147 47.73 -3.19 16.71
C MET A 147 46.87 -2.47 17.76
N PHE A 148 45.84 -3.13 18.30
CA PHE A 148 44.96 -2.57 19.33
C PHE A 148 44.55 -3.66 20.33
N LYS A 149 44.55 -3.32 21.62
CA LYS A 149 44.24 -4.26 22.71
C LYS A 149 42.75 -4.54 22.83
N SER A 150 41.90 -3.62 22.38
CA SER A 150 40.45 -3.75 22.50
C SER A 150 39.68 -2.94 21.45
N LYS A 151 38.40 -3.26 21.27
CA LYS A 151 37.50 -2.51 20.37
C LYS A 151 37.33 -1.06 20.81
N ALA A 152 37.36 -0.82 22.11
CA ALA A 152 37.28 0.51 22.68
C ALA A 152 38.52 1.36 22.32
N GLU A 153 39.72 0.77 22.40
CA GLU A 153 40.96 1.45 22.01
C GLU A 153 41.00 1.74 20.50
N PHE A 154 40.62 0.76 19.68
CA PHE A 154 40.45 0.97 18.24
C PHE A 154 39.45 2.10 17.95
N ALA A 155 38.28 2.11 18.60
CA ALA A 155 37.25 3.12 18.39
C ALA A 155 37.72 4.53 18.74
N ARG A 156 38.48 4.69 19.84
CA ARG A 156 39.08 5.99 20.21
C ARG A 156 40.10 6.45 19.16
N CYS A 157 40.99 5.57 18.71
CA CYS A 157 41.96 5.90 17.67
C CYS A 157 41.27 6.34 16.36
N MET A 158 40.15 5.72 15.99
CA MET A 158 39.38 6.12 14.82
C MET A 158 38.67 7.47 15.00
N ILE A 159 38.23 7.81 16.22
CA ILE A 159 37.69 9.14 16.55
C ILE A 159 38.79 10.19 16.41
N ASP A 160 39.96 9.96 17.00
CA ASP A 160 41.09 10.89 16.94
C ASP A 160 41.53 11.15 15.49
N LYS A 161 41.34 10.17 14.61
CA LYS A 161 41.65 10.30 13.17
C LYS A 161 40.60 11.10 12.39
N PHE A 162 39.35 11.13 12.85
CA PHE A 162 38.25 11.85 12.20
C PHE A 162 37.38 12.61 13.23
N PRO A 163 37.96 13.54 14.01
CA PRO A 163 37.29 14.12 15.18
C PRO A 163 36.05 14.95 14.82
N GLU A 164 36.04 15.53 13.61
CA GLU A 164 34.91 16.33 13.11
C GLU A 164 33.76 15.48 12.52
N ILE A 165 34.01 14.20 12.23
CA ILE A 165 33.05 13.31 11.53
C ILE A 165 32.56 12.19 12.45
N LEU A 166 33.46 11.62 13.27
CA LEU A 166 33.20 10.50 14.17
C LEU A 166 33.28 10.99 15.61
N THR A 167 32.14 11.11 16.28
CA THR A 167 32.06 11.67 17.64
C THR A 167 31.69 10.63 18.70
N SER A 168 31.25 9.43 18.29
CA SER A 168 30.70 8.42 19.20
C SER A 168 31.48 7.11 19.15
N GLN A 169 32.17 6.80 20.26
CA GLN A 169 32.90 5.53 20.43
C GLN A 169 31.96 4.33 20.27
N LYS A 170 30.75 4.45 20.85
CA LYS A 170 29.70 3.42 20.78
C LYS A 170 29.31 3.07 19.35
N VAL A 171 29.17 4.07 18.48
CA VAL A 171 28.79 3.85 17.07
C VAL A 171 29.84 3.01 16.34
N ILE A 172 31.13 3.27 16.58
CA ILE A 172 32.22 2.52 15.96
C ILE A 172 32.29 1.09 16.52
N GLU A 173 32.15 0.93 17.84
CA GLU A 173 32.11 -0.40 18.46
C GLU A 173 30.95 -1.26 17.94
N ASP A 174 29.79 -0.66 17.71
CA ASP A 174 28.64 -1.33 17.13
C ASP A 174 28.90 -1.75 15.67
N TRP A 175 29.61 -0.94 14.87
CA TRP A 175 30.07 -1.36 13.54
C TRP A 175 31.02 -2.56 13.63
N CYS A 176 32.03 -2.50 14.50
CA CYS A 176 32.96 -3.61 14.75
C CYS A 176 32.23 -4.89 15.18
N ARG A 177 31.18 -4.76 16.01
CA ARG A 177 30.33 -5.89 16.43
C ARG A 177 29.57 -6.48 15.24
N GLN A 178 28.99 -5.65 14.37
CA GLN A 178 28.27 -6.10 13.18
C GLN A 178 29.20 -6.80 12.18
N TRP A 179 30.38 -6.23 11.91
CA TRP A 179 31.38 -6.83 11.00
C TRP A 179 31.92 -8.14 11.55
N GLY A 180 32.22 -8.20 12.86
CA GLY A 180 32.66 -9.44 13.50
C GLY A 180 31.61 -10.56 13.46
N LYS A 181 30.31 -10.24 13.48
CA LYS A 181 29.25 -11.24 13.28
C LYS A 181 29.23 -11.78 11.85
N LYS A 182 29.39 -10.91 10.85
CA LYS A 182 29.43 -11.30 9.43
C LYS A 182 30.64 -12.19 9.11
N ALA A 183 31.81 -11.88 9.64
CA ALA A 183 33.02 -12.67 9.44
C ALA A 183 32.92 -14.09 10.03
N LYS A 184 32.12 -14.28 11.08
CA LYS A 184 31.85 -15.61 11.67
C LYS A 184 30.76 -16.42 10.95
N LEU A 185 30.05 -15.82 9.99
CA LEU A 185 28.93 -16.41 9.26
C LEU A 185 29.28 -16.76 7.81
N GLN A 186 30.54 -16.56 7.39
CA GLN A 186 31.05 -17.13 6.14
C GLN A 186 31.61 -18.53 6.45
N PRO A 187 31.15 -19.59 5.76
CA PRO A 187 31.58 -20.98 5.98
C PRO A 187 33.06 -21.19 5.67
#